data_AF-A0A227J260-F1
#
_entry.id   AF-A0A227J260-F1
#
_cell.length_a   1.000
_cell.length_b   1.000
_cell.length_c   1.000
_cell.angle_alpha   90.00
_cell.angle_beta   90.00
_cell.angle_gamma   90.00
#
_symmetry.space_group_name_H-M   'P 1'
#
loop_
_entity.id
_entity.type
_entity.pdbx_description
1 polymer ?
#
loop_
_entity_poly.entity_id
_entity_poly.type
_entity_poly.pdbx_seq_one_letter_code
_entity_poly.pdbx_strand_id
1 'polypeptide(L)'
;KTIAATTWSEYKKYFEKDPALARRFQLVKLDEPSPEQAALIIRGLRPAYEKSHNVYVRDDAITAAAALSARYISGRQLPDKAIDVLDTACARVNISLNA
;
A
#
# COMPACT_ATOMS: atom_id res chain seq x y z
N LYS A 1 -12.35 23.32 4.60
CA LYS A 1 -12.21 22.49 3.39
C LYS A 1 -12.10 21.04 3.85
N THR A 2 -12.85 20.12 3.25
CA THR A 2 -12.96 18.73 3.74
C THR A 2 -12.52 17.78 2.63
N ILE A 3 -11.82 16.71 3.00
CA ILE A 3 -11.43 15.62 2.11
C ILE A 3 -12.18 14.37 2.58
N ALA A 4 -12.80 13.66 1.64
CA ALA A 4 -13.45 12.38 1.89
C ALA A 4 -12.67 11.28 1.18
N ALA A 5 -12.54 10.11 1.83
CA ALA A 5 -11.99 8.90 1.26
C ALA A 5 -13.06 7.81 1.33
N THR A 6 -13.41 7.23 0.20
CA THR A 6 -14.49 6.24 0.08
C THR A 6 -14.10 5.17 -0.91
N THR A 7 -14.60 3.95 -0.73
CA THR A 7 -14.60 2.97 -1.81
C THR A 7 -15.52 3.42 -2.96
N TRP A 8 -15.30 2.88 -4.15
CA TRP A 8 -16.17 3.16 -5.30
C TRP A 8 -17.63 2.78 -5.03
N SER A 9 -17.86 1.67 -4.35
CA SER A 9 -19.19 1.19 -3.97
C SER A 9 -19.89 2.16 -3.02
N GLU A 10 -19.19 2.70 -2.03
CA GLU A 10 -19.73 3.69 -1.10
C GLU A 10 -20.00 5.04 -1.79
N TYR A 11 -19.10 5.46 -2.68
CA TYR A 11 -19.30 6.67 -3.47
C TYR A 11 -20.60 6.60 -4.27
N LYS A 12 -20.81 5.52 -5.02
CA LYS A 12 -22.06 5.30 -5.78
C LYS A 12 -23.30 5.21 -4.90
N LYS A 13 -23.17 4.63 -3.71
CA LYS A 13 -24.30 4.42 -2.81
C LYS A 13 -24.74 5.70 -2.10
N TYR A 14 -23.78 6.54 -1.67
CA TYR A 14 -24.04 7.65 -0.76
C TYR A 14 -23.77 9.04 -1.35
N PHE A 15 -22.70 9.20 -2.14
CA PHE A 15 -22.34 10.52 -2.68
C PHE A 15 -23.06 10.83 -3.99
N GLU A 16 -23.08 9.87 -4.91
CA GLU A 16 -23.70 10.06 -6.23
C GLU A 16 -25.23 10.22 -6.13
N LYS A 17 -25.84 9.58 -5.13
CA LYS A 17 -27.30 9.68 -4.89
C LYS A 17 -27.74 10.99 -4.24
N ASP A 18 -26.85 11.73 -3.60
CA ASP A 18 -27.16 13.00 -2.94
C ASP A 18 -26.76 14.19 -3.83
N PRO A 19 -27.72 14.95 -4.39
CA PRO A 19 -27.43 16.08 -5.27
C PRO A 19 -26.64 17.21 -4.61
N ALA A 20 -26.69 17.37 -3.28
CA ALA A 20 -25.91 18.39 -2.58
C ALA A 20 -24.45 17.96 -2.44
N LEU A 21 -24.19 16.68 -2.14
CA LEU A 21 -22.83 16.15 -2.06
C LEU A 21 -22.17 16.12 -3.44
N ALA A 22 -22.86 15.64 -4.47
CA ALA A 22 -22.35 15.57 -5.84
C ALA A 22 -21.92 16.94 -6.41
N ARG A 23 -22.54 18.05 -5.96
CA ARG A 23 -22.18 19.41 -6.36
C ARG A 23 -21.03 20.02 -5.54
N ARG A 24 -20.80 19.53 -4.33
CA ARG A 24 -19.79 20.08 -3.39
C ARG A 24 -18.46 19.34 -3.45
N PHE A 25 -18.49 18.06 -3.79
CA PHE A 25 -17.31 17.21 -3.86
C PHE A 25 -16.93 16.96 -5.32
N GLN A 26 -15.67 17.26 -5.65
CA GLN A 26 -15.07 16.84 -6.91
C GLN A 26 -14.49 15.43 -6.74
N LEU A 27 -14.88 14.51 -7.62
CA LEU A 27 -14.32 13.16 -7.63
C LEU A 27 -12.87 13.20 -8.10
N VAL A 28 -11.97 12.65 -7.29
CA VAL A 28 -10.60 12.33 -7.67
C VAL A 28 -10.45 10.82 -7.57
N LYS A 29 -10.33 10.15 -8.72
CA LYS A 29 -10.14 8.71 -8.76
C LYS A 29 -8.70 8.38 -8.41
N LEU A 30 -8.51 7.49 -7.45
CA LEU A 30 -7.21 6.95 -7.08
C LEU A 30 -7.15 5.51 -7.54
N ASP A 31 -6.28 5.24 -8.52
CA ASP A 31 -6.06 3.89 -9.04
C ASP A 31 -4.91 3.21 -8.28
N GLU A 32 -4.89 1.88 -8.32
CA GLU A 32 -3.80 1.08 -7.77
C GLU A 32 -2.48 1.42 -8.49
N PRO A 33 -1.38 1.67 -7.75
CA PRO A 33 -0.08 1.94 -8.35
C PRO A 33 0.47 0.71 -9.09
N SER A 34 1.29 0.95 -10.11
CA SER A 34 2.04 -0.12 -10.77
C SER A 34 3.05 -0.77 -9.79
N PRO A 35 3.52 -2.01 -10.05
CA PRO A 35 4.56 -2.63 -9.22
C PRO A 35 5.82 -1.75 -9.08
N GLU A 36 6.20 -1.02 -10.12
CA GLU A 36 7.35 -0.11 -10.11
C GLU A 36 7.09 1.11 -9.21
N GLN A 37 5.89 1.68 -9.30
CA GLN A 37 5.46 2.78 -8.43
C GLN A 37 5.36 2.34 -6.97
N ALA A 38 4.81 1.14 -6.72
CA ALA A 38 4.75 0.56 -5.39
C ALA A 38 6.15 0.33 -4.81
N ALA A 39 7.08 -0.19 -5.60
CA ALA A 39 8.49 -0.33 -5.19
C ALA A 39 9.11 1.03 -4.82
N LEU A 40 8.82 2.10 -5.57
CA LEU A 40 9.28 3.45 -5.22
C LEU A 40 8.69 3.96 -3.90
N ILE A 41 7.40 3.75 -3.67
CA ILE A 41 6.74 4.10 -2.40
C ILE A 41 7.42 3.37 -1.23
N ILE A 42 7.64 2.06 -1.37
CA ILE A 42 8.25 1.23 -0.33
C ILE A 42 9.71 1.61 -0.07
N ARG A 43 10.47 2.03 -1.10
CA ARG A 43 11.82 2.60 -0.91
C ARG A 43 11.82 3.81 0.02
N GLY A 44 10.78 4.64 -0.05
CA GLY A 44 10.59 5.76 0.88
C GLY A 44 10.32 5.31 2.33
N LEU A 45 9.70 4.15 2.51
CA LEU A 45 9.40 3.56 3.82
C LEU A 45 10.54 2.72 4.39
N ARG A 46 11.51 2.30 3.56
CA ARG A 46 12.64 1.43 3.96
C ARG A 46 13.29 1.83 5.29
N PRO A 47 13.70 3.09 5.52
CA PRO A 47 14.40 3.45 6.76
C PRO A 47 13.56 3.23 8.02
N ALA A 48 12.23 3.35 7.93
CA ALA A 48 11.34 3.11 9.06
C ALA A 48 11.26 1.61 9.39
N TYR A 49 11.16 0.75 8.37
CA TYR A 49 11.11 -0.70 8.55
C TYR A 49 12.45 -1.27 9.03
N GLU A 50 13.57 -0.82 8.46
CA GLU A 50 14.91 -1.20 8.92
C GLU A 50 15.10 -0.87 10.40
N LYS A 51 14.68 0.33 10.83
CA LYS A 51 14.74 0.74 12.22
C LYS A 51 13.80 -0.07 13.12
N SER A 52 12.57 -0.34 12.68
CA SER A 52 11.57 -1.06 13.48
C SER A 52 11.94 -2.51 13.71
N HIS A 53 12.52 -3.16 12.69
CA HIS A 53 12.87 -4.59 12.74
C HIS A 53 14.34 -4.84 13.06
N ASN A 54 15.17 -3.81 13.12
CA ASN A 54 16.62 -3.91 13.28
C ASN A 54 17.29 -4.84 12.24
N VAL A 55 16.85 -4.73 10.98
CA VAL A 55 17.40 -5.49 9.85
C VAL A 55 17.77 -4.56 8.70
N TYR A 56 18.65 -5.02 7.82
CA TYR A 56 18.98 -4.33 6.58
C TYR A 56 18.10 -4.82 5.43
N VAL A 57 17.46 -3.91 4.70
CA VAL A 57 16.55 -4.22 3.59
C VAL A 57 17.21 -3.83 2.27
N ARG A 58 17.56 -4.85 1.49
CA ARG A 58 18.11 -4.67 0.15
C ARG A 58 17.06 -4.18 -0.85
N ASP A 59 17.51 -3.48 -1.89
CA ASP A 59 16.62 -2.94 -2.93
C ASP A 59 15.91 -4.02 -3.76
N ASP A 60 16.58 -5.15 -3.98
CA ASP A 60 16.01 -6.31 -4.66
C ASP A 60 14.88 -6.96 -3.85
N ALA A 61 14.97 -6.94 -2.51
CA ALA A 61 13.89 -7.40 -1.63
C ALA A 61 12.63 -6.54 -1.79
N ILE A 62 12.77 -5.22 -1.94
CA ILE A 62 11.64 -4.30 -2.19
C ILE A 62 11.00 -4.59 -3.55
N THR A 63 11.84 -4.74 -4.58
CA THR A 63 11.36 -5.04 -5.94
C THR A 63 10.65 -6.41 -5.98
N ALA A 64 11.20 -7.41 -5.29
CA ALA A 64 10.60 -8.72 -5.16
C ALA A 64 9.27 -8.68 -4.39
N ALA A 65 9.20 -7.93 -3.27
CA ALA A 65 7.96 -7.77 -2.50
C ALA A 65 6.85 -7.16 -3.35
N ALA A 66 7.15 -6.11 -4.13
CA ALA A 66 6.19 -5.51 -5.05
C ALA A 66 5.73 -6.48 -6.16
N ALA A 67 6.68 -7.13 -6.85
CA ALA A 67 6.37 -8.02 -7.96
C ALA A 67 5.61 -9.30 -7.52
N LEU A 68 6.05 -9.93 -6.43
CA LEU A 68 5.47 -11.19 -5.95
C LEU A 68 4.11 -10.96 -5.32
N SER A 69 3.93 -9.89 -4.54
CA SER A 69 2.60 -9.56 -3.99
C SER A 69 1.62 -9.17 -5.09
N ALA A 70 2.06 -8.45 -6.12
CA ALA A 70 1.24 -8.14 -7.30
C ALA A 70 0.77 -9.41 -8.01
N ARG A 71 1.67 -10.39 -8.18
CA ARG A 71 1.40 -11.63 -8.93
C ARG A 71 0.57 -12.65 -8.15
N TYR A 72 0.82 -12.82 -6.86
CA TYR A 72 0.30 -13.96 -6.10
C TYR A 72 -0.74 -13.60 -5.03
N ILE A 73 -0.84 -12.33 -4.62
CA ILE A 73 -1.86 -11.89 -3.64
C ILE A 73 -2.99 -11.18 -4.40
N SER A 74 -4.00 -11.97 -4.77
CA SER A 74 -5.25 -11.49 -5.35
C SER A 74 -6.20 -10.95 -4.28
N GLY A 75 -7.05 -9.98 -4.64
CA GLY A 75 -8.06 -9.42 -3.73
C GLY A 75 -7.56 -8.30 -2.81
N ARG A 76 -6.27 -7.95 -2.91
CA ARG A 76 -5.66 -6.77 -2.27
C ARG A 76 -4.93 -5.92 -3.30
N GLN A 77 -4.81 -4.63 -3.01
CA GLN A 77 -4.22 -3.63 -3.89
C GLN A 77 -2.82 -3.24 -3.40
N LEU A 78 -1.93 -2.95 -4.34
CA LEU A 78 -0.68 -2.23 -4.06
C LEU A 78 -0.99 -0.81 -3.54
N PRO A 79 -0.08 -0.18 -2.78
CA PRO A 79 1.19 -0.72 -2.29
C PRO A 79 1.04 -1.57 -1.01
N ASP A 80 -0.15 -1.56 -0.40
CA ASP A 80 -0.45 -2.15 0.90
C ASP A 80 -0.06 -3.63 1.01
N LYS A 81 -0.47 -4.47 0.05
CA LYS A 81 -0.09 -5.89 0.06
C LYS A 81 1.42 -6.15 -0.06
N ALA A 82 2.17 -5.26 -0.69
CA ALA A 82 3.62 -5.40 -0.83
C ALA A 82 4.34 -4.98 0.45
N ILE A 83 3.81 -3.96 1.14
CA ILE A 83 4.27 -3.53 2.46
C ILE A 83 4.12 -4.67 3.47
N ASP A 84 2.97 -5.34 3.52
CA ASP A 84 2.74 -6.47 4.42
C ASP A 84 3.72 -7.64 4.20
N VAL A 85 4.01 -7.96 2.93
CA VAL A 85 4.98 -8.99 2.57
C VAL A 85 6.37 -8.61 3.06
N LEU A 86 6.77 -7.35 2.85
CA LEU A 86 8.07 -6.86 3.29
C LEU A 86 8.18 -6.85 4.82
N ASP A 87 7.15 -6.37 5.51
CA ASP A 87 7.09 -6.30 6.98
C ASP A 87 7.23 -7.69 7.62
N THR A 88 6.46 -8.66 7.12
CA THR A 88 6.53 -10.05 7.57
C THR A 88 7.90 -10.67 7.33
N ALA A 89 8.52 -10.37 6.17
CA ALA A 89 9.86 -10.83 5.86
C ALA A 89 10.92 -10.22 6.81
N CYS A 90 10.82 -8.92 7.11
CA CYS A 90 11.71 -8.24 8.05
C CYS A 90 11.61 -8.84 9.46
N ALA A 91 10.39 -9.06 9.95
CA ALA A 91 10.15 -9.70 11.24
C ALA A 91 10.77 -11.11 11.31
N ARG A 92 10.60 -11.91 10.24
CA ARG A 92 11.17 -13.26 10.16
C ARG A 92 12.70 -13.27 10.17
N VAL A 93 13.32 -12.32 9.47
CA VAL A 93 14.79 -12.17 9.47
C VAL A 93 15.28 -11.78 10.86
N ASN A 94 14.64 -10.81 11.51
CA ASN A 94 15.01 -10.40 12.87
C ASN A 94 14.93 -11.56 13.87
N ILE A 95 13.86 -12.36 13.81
CA ILE A 95 13.74 -13.56 14.67
C ILE A 95 14.89 -14.53 14.39
N SER A 96 15.26 -14.72 13.13
CA SER A 96 16.33 -15.66 12.74
C SER A 96 17.73 -15.17 13.11
N LEU A 97 17.93 -13.86 13.31
CA LEU A 97 19.19 -13.28 13.77
C LEU A 97 19.37 -13.32 15.30
N ASN A 98 18.26 -13.37 16.05
CA ASN A 98 18.26 -13.37 17.52
C ASN A 98 17.92 -14.73 18.14
N ALA A 99 17.66 -15.74 17.31
CA ALA A 99 17.48 -17.14 17.72
C ALA A 99 18.82 -17.85 17.82
#